data_AF-X1PMM2-F1
#
_entry.id   AF-X1PMM2-F1
#
_cell.length_a   1.000
_cell.length_b   1.000
_cell.length_c   1.000
_cell.angle_alpha   90.00
_cell.angle_beta   90.00
_cell.angle_gamma   90.00
#
_symmetry.space_group_name_H-M   'P 1'
#
loop_
_entity.id
_entity.type
_entity.pdbx_description
1 polymer ?
#
loop_
_entity_poly.entity_id
_entity_poly.type
_entity_poly.pdbx_seq_one_letter_code
_entity_poly.pdbx_strand_id
1 'polypeptide(L)'
;ALLELHNTTKELGFKTIAGAAFIGRHSFDSEETPIATGRPDAEDLRKAHEFGAKVLEKIKGMDEVLEIDVPGNHPYRERGSGGPRSPETDEATCILCGMCARVCPTGCVEVSDVVETQKDQCIACTACVQNCPTGARHWEHEGILGAAKWLSTEHGDRKEPEIFL
;
A
#
# COMPACT_ATOMS: atom_id res chain seq x y z
N ALA A 1 -0.84 2.05 12.08
CA ALA A 1 -1.87 2.06 11.02
C ALA A 1 -3.28 2.22 11.59
N LEU A 2 -3.99 1.16 12.04
CA LEU A 2 -5.42 1.32 12.38
C LEU A 2 -5.67 2.25 13.59
N LEU A 3 -4.98 2.05 14.73
CA LEU A 3 -5.05 2.97 15.87
C LEU A 3 -4.62 4.40 15.54
N GLU A 4 -3.61 4.55 14.69
CA GLU A 4 -3.09 5.85 14.26
C GLU A 4 -4.11 6.61 13.40
N LEU A 5 -4.77 5.92 12.46
CA LEU A 5 -5.88 6.49 11.69
C LEU A 5 -7.05 6.87 12.61
N HIS A 6 -7.43 6.01 13.54
CA HIS A 6 -8.49 6.29 14.51
C HIS A 6 -8.20 7.56 15.31
N ASN A 7 -7.01 7.67 15.92
CA ASN A 7 -6.63 8.86 16.69
C ASN A 7 -6.55 10.12 15.81
N THR A 8 -5.97 10.02 14.62
CA THR A 8 -5.87 11.16 13.67
C THR A 8 -7.26 11.69 13.31
N THR A 9 -8.21 10.80 12.98
CA THR A 9 -9.58 11.21 12.65
C THR A 9 -10.30 11.83 13.85
N LYS A 10 -10.06 11.32 15.06
CA LYS A 10 -10.62 11.86 16.30
C LYS A 10 -10.08 13.26 16.61
N GLU A 11 -8.79 13.50 16.42
CA GLU A 11 -8.17 14.83 16.55
C GLU A 11 -8.77 15.85 15.58
N LEU A 12 -9.20 15.40 14.40
CA LEU A 12 -9.92 16.21 13.42
C LEU A 12 -11.42 16.39 13.71
N GLY A 13 -11.91 15.88 14.85
CA GLY A 13 -13.30 16.01 15.29
C GLY A 13 -14.27 14.97 14.73
N PHE A 14 -13.77 13.94 14.02
CA PHE A 14 -14.60 12.82 13.60
C PHE A 14 -14.86 11.86 14.76
N LYS A 15 -16.00 11.17 14.73
CA LYS A 15 -16.30 10.06 15.63
C LYS A 15 -16.20 8.74 14.87
N THR A 16 -15.25 7.91 15.25
CA THR A 16 -15.02 6.62 14.61
C THR A 16 -16.02 5.59 15.13
N ILE A 17 -16.93 5.16 14.25
CA ILE A 17 -17.98 4.19 14.59
C ILE A 17 -17.66 2.75 14.18
N ALA A 18 -16.65 2.57 13.33
CA ALA A 18 -16.23 1.27 12.79
C ALA A 18 -14.82 1.39 12.22
N GLY A 19 -14.11 0.27 12.14
CA GLY A 19 -12.77 0.17 11.56
C GLY A 19 -12.52 -1.21 10.98
N ALA A 20 -11.65 -1.30 9.98
CA ALA A 20 -11.27 -2.58 9.40
C ALA A 20 -9.88 -2.52 8.76
N ALA A 21 -9.21 -3.67 8.71
CA ALA A 21 -7.97 -3.88 7.97
C ALA A 21 -8.22 -4.91 6.86
N PHE A 22 -8.29 -4.45 5.62
CA PHE A 22 -8.48 -5.30 4.45
C PHE A 22 -7.15 -5.68 3.80
N ILE A 23 -7.14 -6.83 3.14
CA ILE A 23 -5.97 -7.36 2.46
C ILE A 23 -6.02 -6.91 1.00
N GLY A 24 -4.91 -6.33 0.54
CA GLY A 24 -4.67 -6.05 -0.87
C GLY A 24 -3.28 -6.54 -1.26
N ARG A 25 -3.04 -6.64 -2.57
CA ARG A 25 -1.72 -6.89 -3.12
C ARG A 25 -0.72 -5.87 -2.61
N HIS A 26 0.45 -6.34 -2.18
CA HIS A 26 1.50 -5.44 -1.72
C HIS A 26 2.21 -4.78 -2.91
N SER A 27 2.76 -3.57 -2.74
CA SER A 27 3.53 -2.87 -3.77
C SER A 27 4.78 -3.66 -4.23
N PHE A 28 5.29 -4.57 -3.41
CA PHE A 28 6.46 -5.41 -3.72
C PHE A 28 6.10 -6.79 -4.28
N ASP A 29 4.82 -7.05 -4.54
CA ASP A 29 4.37 -8.29 -5.18
C ASP A 29 5.02 -8.46 -6.57
N SER A 30 5.56 -9.65 -6.80
CA SER A 30 6.15 -10.07 -8.08
C SER A 30 6.04 -11.60 -8.20
N GLU A 31 6.39 -12.16 -9.36
CA GLU A 31 6.46 -13.61 -9.53
C GLU A 31 7.53 -14.26 -8.64
N GLU A 32 8.63 -13.56 -8.37
CA GLU A 32 9.74 -14.04 -7.53
C GLU A 32 9.44 -13.95 -6.02
N THR A 33 8.70 -12.92 -5.62
CA THR A 33 8.28 -12.68 -4.23
C THR A 33 6.78 -12.40 -4.19
N PRO A 34 5.93 -13.43 -4.32
CA PRO A 34 4.48 -13.25 -4.30
C PRO A 34 4.04 -12.79 -2.91
N ILE A 35 3.26 -11.69 -2.85
CA ILE A 35 2.76 -11.09 -1.61
C ILE A 35 1.32 -10.63 -1.84
N ALA A 36 0.37 -11.47 -1.43
CA ALA A 36 -1.06 -11.27 -1.65
C ALA A 36 -1.40 -11.06 -3.13
N THR A 37 -0.71 -11.77 -4.03
CA THR A 37 -0.96 -11.76 -5.48
C THR A 37 -2.45 -12.02 -5.77
N GLY A 38 -3.03 -11.24 -6.68
CA GLY A 38 -4.44 -11.38 -7.06
C GLY A 38 -5.46 -10.84 -6.04
N ARG A 39 -5.03 -10.25 -4.92
CA ARG A 39 -5.91 -9.65 -3.91
C ARG A 39 -6.06 -8.13 -4.14
N PRO A 40 -7.24 -7.52 -3.90
CA PRO A 40 -8.45 -8.15 -3.42
C PRO A 40 -9.10 -9.06 -4.47
N ASP A 41 -9.52 -10.24 -4.06
CA ASP A 41 -10.31 -11.18 -4.85
C ASP A 41 -11.82 -11.04 -4.56
N ALA A 42 -12.64 -11.89 -5.17
CA ALA A 42 -14.09 -11.84 -5.01
C ALA A 42 -14.54 -12.02 -3.54
N GLU A 43 -13.80 -12.79 -2.76
CA GLU A 43 -14.11 -13.07 -1.36
C GLU A 43 -13.73 -11.88 -0.46
N ASP A 44 -12.63 -11.18 -0.76
CA ASP A 44 -12.28 -9.92 -0.09
C ASP A 44 -13.33 -8.85 -0.31
N LEU A 45 -13.75 -8.70 -1.57
CA LEU A 45 -14.76 -7.73 -1.94
C LEU A 45 -16.09 -8.07 -1.25
N ARG A 46 -16.49 -9.34 -1.22
CA ARG A 46 -17.68 -9.79 -0.48
C ARG A 46 -17.62 -9.38 0.99
N LYS A 47 -16.50 -9.64 1.67
CA LYS A 47 -16.29 -9.25 3.08
C LYS A 47 -16.30 -7.74 3.29
N ALA A 48 -15.74 -6.97 2.36
CA ALA A 48 -15.79 -5.51 2.40
C ALA A 48 -17.22 -4.98 2.26
N HIS A 49 -18.01 -5.55 1.35
CA HIS A 49 -19.43 -5.23 1.20
C HIS A 49 -20.24 -5.58 2.45
N GLU A 50 -20.00 -6.75 3.05
CA GLU A 50 -20.65 -7.16 4.30
C GLU A 50 -20.29 -6.27 5.48
N PHE A 51 -19.03 -5.83 5.58
CA PHE A 51 -18.62 -4.85 6.55
C PHE A 51 -19.40 -3.54 6.37
N GLY A 52 -19.46 -3.00 5.16
CA GLY A 52 -20.24 -1.79 4.86
C GLY A 52 -21.72 -1.92 5.22
N ALA A 53 -22.34 -3.07 4.94
CA ALA A 53 -23.72 -3.34 5.32
C ALA A 53 -23.91 -3.36 6.85
N LYS A 54 -22.99 -3.99 7.60
CA LYS A 54 -23.03 -4.00 9.07
C LYS A 54 -22.87 -2.60 9.66
N VAL A 55 -21.99 -1.78 9.09
CA VAL A 55 -21.81 -0.38 9.51
C VAL A 55 -23.10 0.41 9.27
N LEU A 56 -23.75 0.22 8.13
CA LEU A 56 -25.02 0.89 7.83
C LEU A 56 -26.13 0.50 8.82
N GLU A 57 -26.27 -0.79 9.14
CA GLU A 57 -27.24 -1.25 10.14
C GLU A 57 -26.91 -0.70 11.53
N LYS A 58 -25.62 -0.64 11.91
CA LYS A 58 -25.17 -0.01 13.16
C LYS A 58 -25.60 1.47 13.21
N ILE A 59 -25.39 2.23 12.13
CA ILE A 59 -25.78 3.65 12.06
C ILE A 59 -27.29 3.83 12.20
N LYS A 60 -28.11 3.00 11.53
CA LYS A 60 -29.57 3.13 11.56
C LYS A 60 -30.16 2.88 12.95
N GLY A 61 -29.56 1.99 13.73
CA GLY A 61 -30.01 1.65 15.08
C GLY A 61 -29.35 2.47 16.19
N MET A 62 -28.62 3.53 15.85
CA MET A 62 -27.79 4.27 16.79
C MET A 62 -28.45 5.59 17.22
N ASP A 63 -28.81 5.67 18.51
CA ASP A 63 -29.29 6.91 19.13
C ASP A 63 -28.11 7.82 19.56
N GLU A 64 -26.98 7.22 19.97
CA GLU A 64 -25.76 7.91 20.37
C GLU A 64 -24.51 7.27 19.75
N VAL A 65 -23.54 8.11 19.37
CA VAL A 65 -22.30 7.64 18.75
C VAL A 65 -21.37 6.99 19.78
N LEU A 66 -21.34 5.66 19.77
CA LEU A 66 -20.39 4.85 20.54
C LEU A 66 -19.07 4.71 19.78
N GLU A 67 -17.99 5.18 20.39
CA GLU A 67 -16.63 4.94 19.90
C GLU A 67 -16.27 3.46 19.96
N ILE A 68 -15.36 3.04 19.09
CA ILE A 68 -14.84 1.67 19.06
C ILE A 68 -13.40 1.62 19.57
N ASP A 69 -13.04 0.49 20.17
CA ASP A 69 -11.65 0.15 20.43
C ASP A 69 -11.01 -0.48 19.19
N VAL A 70 -9.82 -0.02 18.82
CA VAL A 70 -9.03 -0.55 17.71
C VAL A 70 -7.61 -0.92 18.16
N PRO A 71 -7.02 -2.01 17.61
CA PRO A 71 -5.69 -2.43 17.99
C PRO A 71 -4.62 -1.51 17.43
N GLY A 72 -3.52 -1.38 18.19
CA GLY A 72 -2.30 -0.72 17.76
C GLY A 72 -1.40 -0.43 18.94
N ASN A 73 -0.21 0.11 18.64
CA ASN A 73 0.77 0.50 19.63
C ASN A 73 0.87 2.03 19.68
N HIS A 74 1.03 2.57 20.88
CA HIS A 74 1.33 3.97 21.13
C HIS A 74 2.43 4.07 22.20
N PRO A 75 3.45 4.95 22.08
CA PRO A 75 3.64 5.95 21.03
C PRO A 75 3.89 5.36 19.64
N TYR A 76 3.54 6.11 18.60
CA TYR A 76 3.75 5.67 17.21
C TYR A 76 5.24 5.63 16.87
N ARG A 77 5.60 4.70 15.99
CA ARG A 77 6.98 4.57 15.52
C ARG A 77 7.30 5.74 14.59
N GLU A 78 8.37 6.47 14.89
CA GLU A 78 8.90 7.45 13.95
C GLU A 78 9.43 6.73 12.71
N ARG A 79 9.05 7.24 11.53
CA ARG A 79 9.52 6.69 10.27
C ARG A 79 10.92 7.22 10.01
N GLY A 80 11.91 6.35 10.08
CA GLY A 80 13.28 6.71 9.70
C GLY A 80 13.35 7.17 8.24
N SER A 81 14.13 8.21 7.97
CA SER A 81 14.52 8.62 6.62
C SER A 81 15.51 7.60 6.07
N GLY A 82 15.03 6.42 5.67
CA GLY A 82 15.85 5.54 4.83
C GLY A 82 16.40 6.37 3.68
N GLY A 83 17.68 6.21 3.37
CA GLY A 83 18.35 7.03 2.36
C GLY A 83 17.63 7.00 1.00
N PRO A 84 17.96 7.94 0.09
CA PRO A 84 17.30 8.08 -1.20
C PRO A 84 17.37 6.77 -1.99
N ARG A 85 16.24 6.35 -2.58
CA ARG A 85 16.15 5.09 -3.33
C ARG A 85 15.12 5.20 -4.44
N SER A 86 15.41 4.61 -5.58
CA SER A 86 14.48 4.53 -6.70
C SER A 86 14.66 3.21 -7.46
N PRO A 87 13.67 2.78 -8.26
CA PRO A 87 13.89 1.76 -9.26
C PRO A 87 14.89 2.26 -10.32
N GLU A 88 15.71 1.35 -10.83
CA GLU A 88 16.63 1.59 -11.94
C GLU A 88 15.92 1.35 -13.28
N THR A 89 16.57 1.73 -14.39
CA THR A 89 16.10 1.49 -15.76
C THR A 89 17.12 0.65 -16.51
N ASP A 90 16.71 -0.49 -17.05
CA ASP A 90 17.46 -1.21 -18.07
C ASP A 90 17.28 -0.53 -19.44
N GLU A 91 18.33 0.13 -19.92
CA GLU A 91 18.33 0.83 -21.20
C GLU A 91 18.16 -0.11 -22.40
N ALA A 92 18.54 -1.39 -22.28
CA ALA A 92 18.44 -2.35 -23.39
C ALA A 92 16.99 -2.74 -23.70
N THR A 93 16.10 -2.69 -22.71
CA THR A 93 14.69 -3.07 -22.82
C THR A 93 13.74 -1.88 -22.71
N CYS A 94 14.23 -0.70 -22.35
CA CYS A 94 13.44 0.52 -22.28
C CYS A 94 13.09 1.04 -23.68
N ILE A 95 11.81 1.28 -23.92
CA ILE A 95 11.29 1.83 -25.18
C ILE A 95 10.87 3.31 -25.05
N LEU A 96 11.28 3.98 -23.96
CA LEU A 96 10.97 5.39 -23.67
C LEU A 96 9.47 5.75 -23.76
N CYS A 97 8.58 4.81 -23.41
CA CYS A 97 7.13 5.01 -23.57
C CYS A 97 6.48 5.99 -22.58
N GLY A 98 7.23 6.51 -21.61
CA GLY A 98 6.73 7.47 -20.62
C GLY A 98 5.76 6.91 -19.57
N MET A 99 5.49 5.60 -19.54
CA MET A 99 4.53 5.03 -18.59
C MET A 99 4.96 5.25 -17.13
N CYS A 100 6.25 5.07 -16.84
CA CYS A 100 6.82 5.28 -15.51
C CYS A 100 6.59 6.70 -14.96
N ALA A 101 6.71 7.72 -15.82
CA ALA A 101 6.42 9.10 -15.46
C ALA A 101 4.92 9.33 -15.20
N ARG A 102 4.05 8.81 -16.09
CA ARG A 102 2.59 8.97 -15.96
C ARG A 102 2.00 8.39 -14.68
N VAL A 103 2.52 7.26 -14.21
CA VAL A 103 2.02 6.59 -12.99
C VAL A 103 2.71 7.06 -11.71
N CYS A 104 3.72 7.93 -11.80
CA CYS A 104 4.45 8.40 -10.64
C CYS A 104 3.59 9.39 -9.82
N PRO A 105 3.19 9.06 -8.58
CA PRO A 105 2.33 9.93 -7.79
C PRO A 105 3.04 11.19 -7.28
N THR A 106 4.38 11.19 -7.25
CA THR A 106 5.19 12.35 -6.84
C THR A 106 5.77 13.14 -8.01
N GLY A 107 5.56 12.68 -9.25
CA GLY A 107 6.12 13.33 -10.44
C GLY A 107 7.66 13.26 -10.54
N CYS A 108 8.32 12.41 -9.75
CA CYS A 108 9.78 12.38 -9.65
C CYS A 108 10.51 11.66 -10.80
N VAL A 109 9.82 11.29 -11.88
CA VAL A 109 10.38 10.53 -13.02
C VAL A 109 10.21 11.35 -14.29
N GLU A 110 11.31 11.58 -14.99
CA GLU A 110 11.36 12.28 -16.28
C GLU A 110 11.79 11.30 -17.38
N VAL A 111 11.21 11.43 -18.57
CA VAL A 111 11.53 10.60 -19.73
C VAL A 111 11.81 11.51 -20.92
N SER A 112 13.06 11.47 -21.39
CA SER A 112 13.56 12.18 -22.56
C SER A 112 14.33 11.18 -23.44
N ASP A 113 15.62 11.44 -23.70
CA ASP A 113 16.53 10.47 -24.32
C ASP A 113 16.87 9.31 -23.36
N VAL A 114 16.70 9.55 -22.05
CA VAL A 114 16.88 8.57 -20.96
C VAL A 114 15.74 8.69 -19.95
N VAL A 115 15.65 7.74 -19.01
CA VAL A 115 14.71 7.79 -17.88
C VAL A 115 15.46 8.21 -16.63
N GLU A 116 15.20 9.42 -16.13
CA GLU A 116 15.81 9.95 -14.92
C GLU A 116 14.81 9.90 -13.75
N THR A 117 15.30 9.63 -12.54
CA THR A 117 14.46 9.61 -11.33
C THR A 117 15.12 10.44 -10.23
N GLN A 118 14.40 11.44 -9.72
CA GLN A 118 14.81 12.23 -8.55
C GLN A 118 14.64 11.36 -7.29
N LYS A 119 15.70 10.64 -6.91
CA LYS A 119 15.66 9.58 -5.88
C LYS A 119 15.15 10.08 -4.52
N ASP A 120 15.42 11.34 -4.17
CA ASP A 120 14.97 11.98 -2.92
C ASP A 120 13.44 12.16 -2.83
N GLN A 121 12.76 12.22 -3.97
CA GLN A 121 11.31 12.39 -4.05
C GLN A 121 10.57 11.07 -4.31
N CYS A 122 11.30 9.97 -4.45
CA CYS A 122 10.70 8.66 -4.65
C CYS A 122 10.19 8.09 -3.32
N ILE A 123 8.88 7.86 -3.24
CA ILE A 123 8.25 7.25 -2.05
C ILE A 123 8.27 5.72 -2.07
N ALA A 124 8.99 5.11 -3.03
CA ALA A 124 9.07 3.66 -3.24
C ALA A 124 7.69 2.97 -3.39
N CYS A 125 6.73 3.62 -4.05
CA CYS A 125 5.38 3.07 -4.27
C CYS A 125 5.31 1.96 -5.33
N THR A 126 6.41 1.74 -6.06
CA THR A 126 6.60 0.74 -7.13
C THR A 126 5.68 0.82 -8.34
N ALA A 127 4.81 1.82 -8.44
CA ALA A 127 3.90 1.99 -9.57
C ALA A 127 4.60 1.96 -10.93
N CYS A 128 5.78 2.60 -11.06
CA CYS A 128 6.53 2.60 -12.32
C CYS A 128 7.12 1.23 -12.70
N VAL A 129 7.42 0.37 -11.73
CA VAL A 129 7.87 -1.02 -11.94
C VAL A 129 6.68 -1.86 -12.42
N GLN A 130 5.58 -1.80 -11.68
CA GLN A 130 4.37 -2.61 -11.94
C GLN A 130 3.69 -2.28 -13.28
N ASN A 131 3.88 -1.07 -13.81
CA ASN A 131 3.27 -0.63 -15.06
C ASN A 131 4.27 -0.56 -16.22
N CYS A 132 5.52 -1.02 -16.05
CA CYS A 132 6.48 -1.03 -17.16
C CYS A 132 6.15 -2.15 -18.15
N PRO A 133 5.76 -1.84 -19.40
CA PRO A 133 5.32 -2.87 -20.34
C PRO A 133 6.45 -3.80 -20.82
N THR A 134 7.70 -3.38 -20.67
CA THR A 134 8.89 -4.15 -21.07
C THR A 134 9.66 -4.72 -19.88
N GLY A 135 9.23 -4.46 -18.64
CA GLY A 135 9.99 -4.83 -17.44
C GLY A 135 11.27 -4.01 -17.21
N ALA A 136 11.55 -3.01 -18.04
CA ALA A 136 12.77 -2.19 -17.95
C ALA A 136 12.92 -1.42 -16.62
N ARG A 137 11.85 -1.18 -15.86
CA ARG A 137 11.93 -0.56 -14.53
C ARG A 137 11.94 -1.64 -13.46
N HIS A 138 12.99 -1.70 -12.65
CA HIS A 138 13.16 -2.73 -11.61
C HIS A 138 13.87 -2.21 -10.36
N TRP A 139 13.78 -2.95 -9.27
CA TRP A 139 14.50 -2.63 -8.03
C TRP A 139 15.83 -3.38 -7.96
N GLU A 140 16.89 -2.67 -7.58
CA GLU A 140 18.18 -3.28 -7.18
C GLU A 140 18.55 -2.98 -5.73
N HIS A 141 17.81 -2.09 -5.08
CA HIS A 141 18.10 -1.67 -3.71
C HIS A 141 17.91 -2.83 -2.72
N GLU A 142 19.00 -3.27 -2.09
CA GLU A 142 19.04 -4.45 -1.20
C GLU A 142 17.95 -4.42 -0.12
N GLY A 143 17.70 -3.27 0.51
CA GLY A 143 16.66 -3.16 1.54
C GLY A 143 15.24 -3.36 1.02
N ILE A 144 14.96 -3.05 -0.26
CA ILE A 144 13.65 -3.28 -0.87
C ILE A 144 13.51 -4.77 -1.23
N LEU A 145 14.54 -5.35 -1.85
CA LEU A 145 14.58 -6.76 -2.20
C LEU A 145 14.50 -7.66 -0.94
N GLY A 146 15.22 -7.29 0.11
CA GLY A 146 15.18 -7.96 1.41
C GLY A 146 13.81 -7.87 2.06
N ALA A 147 13.15 -6.71 2.01
CA ALA A 147 11.79 -6.54 2.52
C ALA A 147 10.76 -7.37 1.73
N ALA A 148 10.86 -7.39 0.39
CA ALA A 148 10.00 -8.19 -0.46
C ALA A 148 10.12 -9.69 -0.14
N LYS A 149 11.37 -10.17 -0.04
CA LYS A 149 11.64 -11.56 0.35
C LYS A 149 11.08 -11.89 1.73
N TRP A 150 11.35 -11.05 2.73
CA TRP A 150 10.85 -11.24 4.09
C TRP A 150 9.32 -11.28 4.16
N LEU A 151 8.63 -10.36 3.48
CA LEU A 151 7.17 -10.35 3.41
C LEU A 151 6.63 -11.63 2.76
N SER A 152 7.27 -12.07 1.67
CA SER A 152 6.84 -13.29 0.96
C SER A 152 7.06 -14.55 1.78
N THR A 153 8.17 -14.66 2.52
CA THR A 153 8.49 -15.86 3.31
C THR A 153 7.79 -15.92 4.67
N GLU A 154 7.74 -14.81 5.40
CA GLU A 154 7.22 -14.79 6.78
C GLU A 154 5.73 -14.41 6.86
N HIS A 155 5.19 -13.85 5.78
CA HIS A 155 3.81 -13.34 5.73
C HIS A 155 3.05 -13.76 4.46
N GLY A 156 3.48 -14.85 3.81
CA GLY A 156 2.86 -15.39 2.60
C GLY A 156 1.49 -16.06 2.80
N ASP A 157 1.17 -16.48 4.03
CA ASP A 157 -0.12 -17.11 4.33
C ASP A 157 -1.30 -16.16 4.05
N ARG A 158 -2.40 -16.72 3.53
CA ARG A 158 -3.62 -15.96 3.27
C ARG A 158 -4.19 -15.42 4.58
N LYS A 159 -4.20 -14.09 4.71
CA LYS A 159 -4.84 -13.38 5.82
C LYS A 159 -6.30 -13.01 5.51
N GLU A 160 -7.09 -12.93 6.57
CA GLU A 160 -8.49 -12.53 6.59
C GLU A 160 -8.65 -11.11 7.16
N PRO A 161 -9.65 -10.33 6.70
CA PRO A 161 -9.86 -8.97 7.22
C PRO A 161 -10.16 -8.96 8.72
N GLU A 162 -9.56 -8.02 9.44
CA GLU A 162 -9.90 -7.72 10.83
C GLU A 162 -10.94 -6.60 10.85
N ILE A 163 -12.03 -6.78 11.61
CA ILE A 163 -13.19 -5.88 11.63
C ILE A 163 -13.51 -5.48 13.06
N PHE A 164 -13.77 -4.19 13.27
CA PHE A 164 -14.11 -3.56 14.54
C PHE A 164 -15.40 -2.76 14.34
N LEU A 165 -16.45 -3.16 15.06
CA LEU A 165 -17.79 -2.58 15.01
C LEU A 165 -18.23 -2.18 16.41
#